data_AF-A0A292ZDJ6-F1
#
_entry.id   AF-A0A292ZDJ6-F1
#
_cell.length_a   1.000
_cell.length_b   1.000
_cell.length_c   1.000
_cell.angle_alpha   90.00
_cell.angle_beta   90.00
_cell.angle_gamma   90.00
#
_symmetry.space_group_name_H-M   'P 1'
#
loop_
_entity.id
_entity.type
_entity.pdbx_description
1 polymer ?
#
loop_
_entity_poly.entity_id
_entity_poly.type
_entity_poly.pdbx_seq_one_letter_code
_entity_poly.pdbx_strand_id
1 'polypeptide(L)' 'MIYQLIQDGKFPAPYKISPAAARWSEREVMAWIDDVKDGFEGKRRKV' A
#
# COMPACT_ATOMS: atom_id res chain seq x y z
N MET A 1 -8.12 4.01 -6.53
CA MET A 1 -8.00 4.95 -5.38
C MET A 1 -7.60 4.14 -4.15
N ILE A 2 -6.72 4.66 -3.28
CA ILE A 2 -6.20 3.96 -2.09
C ILE A 2 -7.31 3.35 -1.20
N TYR A 3 -8.45 4.01 -1.08
CA TYR A 3 -9.59 3.53 -0.30
C TYR A 3 -10.18 2.20 -0.80
N GLN A 4 -10.16 1.94 -2.11
CA GLN A 4 -10.60 0.66 -2.65
C GLN A 4 -9.62 -0.45 -2.28
N LEU A 5 -8.31 -0.17 -2.31
CA LEU A 5 -7.30 -1.14 -1.92
C LEU A 5 -7.39 -1.46 -0.42
N ILE A 6 -7.74 -0.48 0.41
CA ILE A 6 -8.01 -0.69 1.83
C ILE A 6 -9.24 -1.61 2.01
N GLN A 7 -10.33 -1.37 1.28
CA GLN A 7 -11.52 -2.23 1.32
C GLN A 7 -11.22 -3.66 0.85
N ASP A 8 -10.38 -3.81 -0.17
CA ASP A 8 -9.97 -5.10 -0.71
C ASP A 8 -8.91 -5.81 0.15
N GLY A 9 -8.43 -5.21 1.25
CA GLY A 9 -7.36 -5.75 2.09
C GLY A 9 -5.98 -5.75 1.43
N LYS A 10 -5.81 -5.02 0.33
CA LYS A 10 -4.59 -4.94 -0.49
C LYS A 10 -3.71 -3.75 -0.15
N PHE A 11 -4.08 -2.95 0.84
CA PHE A 11 -3.30 -1.82 1.35
C PHE A 11 -3.47 -1.73 2.87
N PRO A 12 -2.44 -1.34 3.64
CA PRO A 12 -2.53 -1.20 5.09
C PRO A 12 -3.69 -0.30 5.53
N ALA A 13 -4.41 -0.72 6.57
CA ALA A 13 -5.51 0.07 7.11
C ALA A 13 -4.96 1.35 7.80
N PRO A 14 -5.65 2.50 7.66
CA PRO A 14 -5.23 3.72 8.33
C PRO A 14 -5.49 3.67 9.83
N TYR A 15 -4.55 4.21 10.61
CA TYR A 15 -4.76 4.61 12.00
C TYR A 15 -5.40 6.02 12.02
N LYS A 16 -6.57 6.14 12.63
CA LYS A 16 -7.24 7.45 12.79
C LYS A 16 -6.83 8.09 14.10
N ILE A 17 -6.11 9.21 14.00
CA ILE A 17 -5.73 10.03 15.17
C ILE A 17 -6.83 11.09 15.44
N SER A 18 -7.57 11.48 14.41
CA SER A 18 -8.76 12.33 14.51
C SER A 18 -9.72 12.00 13.36
N PRO A 19 -10.98 12.49 13.39
CA PRO A 19 -11.94 12.29 12.30
C PRO A 19 -11.44 12.78 10.93
N ALA A 20 -10.56 13.78 10.91
CA ALA A 20 -10.03 14.41 9.70
C ALA A 20 -8.60 13.95 9.34
N ALA A 21 -7.96 13.10 10.15
CA ALA A 21 -6.58 12.69 9.94
C ALA A 21 -6.43 11.16 9.96
N ALA A 22 -5.97 10.62 8.83
CA ALA A 22 -5.52 9.24 8.69
C ALA A 22 -3.99 9.20 8.64
N ARG A 23 -3.39 8.24 9.34
CA ARG A 23 -1.95 7.95 9.30
C ARG A 23 -1.74 6.48 9.03
N TRP A 24 -0.56 6.15 8.53
CA TRP A 24 -0.11 4.78 8.31
C TRP A 24 1.25 4.60 8.97
N SER A 25 1.53 3.36 9.38
CA SER A 25 2.88 2.97 9.77
C SER A 25 3.76 3.01 8.53
N GLU A 26 4.86 3.74 8.61
CA GLU A 26 5.85 3.79 7.53
C GLU A 26 6.33 2.38 7.16
N ARG A 27 6.59 1.54 8.16
CA ARG A 27 7.03 0.15 7.95
C ARG A 27 6.02 -0.66 7.14
N GLU A 28 4.72 -0.55 7.43
CA GLU A 28 3.68 -1.31 6.72
C GLU A 28 3.52 -0.82 5.27
N VAL A 29 3.63 0.49 5.05
CA VAL A 29 3.62 1.07 3.71
C VAL A 29 4.85 0.64 2.92
N MET A 30 6.03 0.62 3.53
CA MET A 30 7.26 0.18 2.87
C MET A 30 7.22 -1.31 2.53
N ALA A 31 6.72 -2.17 3.43
CA ALA A 31 6.53 -3.59 3.14
C ALA A 31 5.53 -3.82 2.00
N TRP A 32 4.43 -3.05 1.97
CA TRP A 32 3.49 -3.09 0.85
C TRP A 32 4.12 -2.62 -0.47
N ILE A 33 4.94 -1.56 -0.44
CA ILE A 33 5.66 -1.09 -1.64
C ILE A 33 6.60 -2.18 -2.16
N ASP A 34 7.30 -2.88 -1.27
CA ASP A 34 8.20 -3.97 -1.63
C ASP A 34 7.45 -5.14 -2.27
N ASP A 35 6.37 -5.61 -1.63
CA ASP A 35 5.48 -6.66 -2.15
C ASP A 35 4.88 -6.29 -3.51
N VAL A 36 4.41 -5.04 -3.67
CA VAL A 36 3.90 -4.55 -4.96
C VAL A 36 5.01 -4.48 -6.00
N LYS A 37 6.23 -4.06 -5.64
CA LYS A 37 7.35 -3.95 -6.60
C LYS A 37 7.88 -5.31 -7.03
N ASP A 38 7.94 -6.28 -6.11
CA ASP A 38 8.26 -7.67 -6.40
C ASP A 38 7.16 -8.31 -7.26
N GLY A 39 5.89 -8.02 -6.97
CA GLY A 39 4.76 -8.41 -7.82
C GLY A 39 4.68 -7.65 -9.15
N PHE A 40 5.36 -6.51 -9.28
CA PHE A 40 5.45 -5.68 -10.49
C PHE A 40 6.61 -6.09 -11.41
N GLU A 41 6.98 -7.37 -11.41
CA GLU A 41 7.69 -8.00 -12.53
C GLU A 41 6.89 -7.97 -13.87
N GLY A 42 5.76 -7.26 -13.93
CA GLY A 42 4.99 -6.94 -15.14
C GLY A 42 5.62 -5.90 -16.08
N LYS A 43 6.84 -5.44 -15.83
CA LYS A 43 7.74 -4.93 -16.89
C LYS A 43 9.19 -5.37 -16.63
N ARG A 44 9.42 -6.69 -16.56
CA ARG A 44 10.68 -7.20 -17.15
C ARG A 44 10.66 -6.80 -18.63
N ARG A 45 11.25 -5.65 -18.96
CA ARG A 45 11.83 -5.48 -20.30
C ARG A 45 12.90 -6.56 -20.39
N LYS A 46 12.57 -7.70 -21.00
CA LYS A 46 13.61 -8.52 -21.62
C LYS A 46 14.20 -7.67 -22.74
N VAL A 47 15.40 -7.14 -22.49
CA VAL A 47 16.39 -6.88 -23.53
C VAL A 47 16.94 -8.22 -24.01
#